data_AF-A0AAV6CG44-F1
#
_entry.id   AF-A0AAV6CG44-F1
#
_cell.length_a   1.000
_cell.length_b   1.000
_cell.length_c   1.000
_cell.angle_alpha   90.00
_cell.angle_beta   90.00
_cell.angle_gamma   90.00
#
_symmetry.space_group_name_H-M   'P 1'
#
loop_
_entity.id
_entity.type
_entity.pdbx_description
1 polymer ?
#
loop_
_entity_poly.entity_id
_entity_poly.type
_entity_poly.pdbx_seq_one_letter_code
_entity_poly.pdbx_strand_id
1 'polypeptide(L)'
;IAWYSGSPYERFAFINRAVGPYAWGYWIMIGCNVVVPQLFWFKSMRRNILVVFIASILVNIGMWFERFVIVVISLHRDYLPSSWAYYAPTKIDLLTYLGTFGLFFTMFLLFLRFLPMIAISEVKAITPQADPHHPAGGAKGGHH
;
A
#
# COMPACT_ATOMS: atom_id res chain seq x y z
N ILE A 1 17.22 16.20 -1.08
CA ILE A 1 18.29 16.26 -2.12
C ILE A 1 18.18 17.52 -3.00
N ALA A 2 16.98 17.90 -3.51
CA ALA A 2 16.84 19.06 -4.41
C ALA A 2 17.22 20.44 -3.84
N TRP A 3 17.09 20.66 -2.53
CA TRP A 3 17.57 21.90 -1.89
C TRP A 3 19.09 21.95 -1.74
N TYR A 4 19.73 20.79 -1.54
CA TYR A 4 21.17 20.66 -1.28
C TYR A 4 21.98 20.53 -2.59
N SER A 5 21.39 19.96 -3.63
CA SER A 5 21.98 19.72 -4.96
C SER A 5 22.30 21.01 -5.74
N GLY A 6 21.60 22.12 -5.46
CA GLY A 6 21.81 23.40 -6.15
C GLY A 6 21.39 23.43 -7.63
N SER A 7 21.03 22.30 -8.23
CA SER A 7 20.57 22.22 -9.61
C SER A 7 19.19 22.89 -9.78
N PRO A 8 19.06 23.91 -10.67
CA PRO A 8 17.79 24.61 -10.87
C PRO A 8 16.70 23.69 -11.43
N TYR A 9 17.07 22.65 -12.17
CA TYR A 9 16.13 21.68 -12.76
C TYR A 9 15.52 20.75 -11.69
N GLU A 10 16.30 20.26 -10.73
CA GLU A 10 15.77 19.43 -9.64
C GLU A 10 14.88 20.22 -8.69
N ARG A 11 15.26 21.47 -8.41
CA ARG A 11 14.46 22.38 -7.60
C ARG A 11 13.14 22.74 -8.30
N PHE A 12 13.17 22.97 -9.61
CA PHE A 12 11.98 23.19 -10.42
C PHE A 12 11.06 21.96 -10.44
N ALA A 13 11.61 20.75 -10.59
CA ALA A 13 10.84 19.52 -10.54
C ALA A 13 10.12 19.32 -9.19
N PHE A 14 10.79 19.62 -8.07
CA PHE A 14 10.16 19.57 -6.73
C PHE A 14 9.09 20.64 -6.53
N ILE A 15 9.32 21.88 -6.98
CA ILE A 15 8.31 22.95 -6.88
C ILE A 15 7.09 22.62 -7.76
N ASN A 16 7.31 22.07 -8.96
CA ASN A 16 6.25 21.67 -9.87
C ASN A 16 5.41 20.49 -9.31
N ARG A 17 6.00 19.62 -8.48
CA ARG A 17 5.23 18.59 -7.75
C ARG A 17 4.29 19.21 -6.70
N ALA A 18 4.72 20.25 -6.00
CA ALA A 18 3.95 20.85 -4.90
C ALA A 18 2.91 21.90 -5.35
N VAL A 19 3.19 22.65 -6.43
CA VAL A 19 2.38 23.80 -6.89
C VAL A 19 1.94 23.68 -8.35
N GLY A 20 2.43 22.68 -9.08
CA GLY A 20 2.09 22.49 -10.50
C GLY A 20 0.70 21.89 -10.74
N PRO A 21 0.37 21.58 -12.01
CA PRO A 21 -0.97 21.11 -12.40
C PRO A 21 -1.37 19.77 -11.76
N TYR A 22 -0.40 18.97 -11.28
CA TYR A 22 -0.62 17.72 -10.54
C TYR A 22 -0.43 17.85 -9.02
N ALA A 23 -0.43 19.06 -8.47
CA ALA A 23 -0.27 19.30 -7.04
C ALA A 23 -1.31 18.51 -6.21
N TRP A 24 -2.54 18.39 -6.71
CA TRP A 24 -3.60 17.60 -6.06
C TRP A 24 -3.16 16.16 -5.78
N GLY A 25 -2.48 15.50 -6.73
CA GLY A 25 -2.01 14.12 -6.55
C GLY A 25 -0.86 14.02 -5.54
N TYR A 26 0.03 15.02 -5.52
CA TYR A 26 1.11 15.10 -4.53
C TYR A 26 0.59 15.30 -3.11
N TRP A 27 -0.40 16.18 -2.91
CA TRP A 27 -1.01 16.42 -1.60
C TRP A 27 -1.82 15.22 -1.11
N ILE A 28 -2.52 14.51 -2.01
CA ILE A 28 -3.21 13.25 -1.67
C ILE A 28 -2.19 12.18 -1.26
N MET A 29 -1.08 12.02 -1.99
CA MET A 29 0.00 11.10 -1.63
C MET A 29 0.53 11.40 -0.23
N ILE A 30 0.83 12.68 0.10
CA ILE A 30 1.29 13.04 1.44
C ILE A 30 0.21 12.80 2.49
N GLY A 31 -1.04 13.18 2.23
CA GLY A 31 -2.16 12.94 3.16
C GLY A 31 -2.32 11.46 3.48
N CYS A 32 -2.38 10.62 2.45
CA CYS A 32 -2.60 9.18 2.60
C CYS A 32 -1.39 8.42 3.17
N ASN A 33 -0.15 8.79 2.81
CA ASN A 33 1.03 8.04 3.25
C ASN A 33 1.66 8.60 4.53
N VAL A 34 1.51 9.90 4.81
CA VAL A 34 2.12 10.52 5.99
C VAL A 34 1.09 10.69 7.11
N VAL A 35 -0.10 11.21 6.82
CA VAL A 35 -1.09 11.55 7.85
C VAL A 35 -1.84 10.32 8.34
N VAL A 36 -2.27 9.42 7.44
CA VAL A 36 -3.05 8.22 7.83
C VAL A 36 -2.28 7.33 8.80
N PRO A 37 -0.97 7.03 8.63
CA PRO A 37 -0.24 6.25 9.62
C PRO A 37 -0.07 6.93 10.97
N GLN A 38 -0.11 8.27 11.07
CA GLN A 38 -0.06 8.96 12.37
C GLN A 38 -1.28 8.64 13.23
N LEU A 39 -2.42 8.30 12.62
CA LEU A 39 -3.62 7.86 13.35
C LEU A 39 -3.34 6.60 14.19
N PHE A 40 -2.36 5.79 13.80
CA PHE A 40 -1.98 4.58 14.53
C PHE A 40 -1.15 4.84 15.79
N TRP A 41 -0.72 6.06 16.09
CA TRP A 41 -0.12 6.34 17.41
C TRP A 41 -1.13 6.13 18.54
N PHE A 42 -2.40 6.41 18.28
CA PHE A 42 -3.47 6.23 19.25
C PHE A 42 -3.90 4.76 19.35
N LYS A 43 -3.73 4.17 20.53
CA LYS A 43 -4.13 2.78 20.81
C LYS A 43 -5.61 2.52 20.51
N SER A 44 -6.47 3.50 20.74
CA SER A 44 -7.91 3.41 20.46
C SER A 44 -8.20 3.25 18.96
N MET A 45 -7.38 3.85 18.10
CA MET A 45 -7.57 3.81 16.64
C MET A 45 -7.01 2.54 16.02
N ARG A 46 -5.88 2.03 16.51
CA ARG A 46 -5.32 0.75 16.06
C ARG A 46 -6.17 -0.47 16.41
N ARG A 47 -6.94 -0.42 17.49
CA ARG A 47 -7.78 -1.54 17.92
C ARG A 47 -9.18 -1.52 17.30
N ASN A 48 -9.52 -0.47 16.58
CA ASN A 48 -10.81 -0.36 15.90
C ASN A 48 -10.69 -0.90 14.47
N ILE A 49 -11.35 -2.04 14.21
CA ILE A 49 -11.32 -2.72 12.90
C ILE A 49 -11.79 -1.81 11.76
N LEU A 50 -12.79 -0.95 11.98
CA LEU A 50 -13.29 -0.05 10.95
C LEU A 50 -12.25 1.00 10.57
N VAL A 51 -11.55 1.54 11.58
CA VAL A 51 -10.49 2.55 11.35
C VAL A 51 -9.31 1.92 10.62
N VAL A 52 -8.89 0.72 11.03
CA VAL A 52 -7.80 -0.01 10.36
C VAL A 52 -8.17 -0.38 8.92
N PHE A 53 -9.43 -0.78 8.67
CA PHE A 53 -9.91 -1.11 7.33
C PHE A 53 -9.95 0.11 6.40
N ILE A 54 -10.49 1.24 6.86
CA ILE A 54 -10.50 2.48 6.07
C ILE A 54 -9.06 2.96 5.84
N ALA A 55 -8.21 2.91 6.87
CA ALA A 55 -6.81 3.30 6.77
C ALA A 55 -6.03 2.43 5.77
N SER A 56 -6.28 1.12 5.70
CA SER A 56 -5.59 0.24 4.75
C SER A 56 -5.96 0.55 3.29
N ILE A 57 -7.22 0.90 3.01
CA ILE A 57 -7.65 1.36 1.69
C ILE A 57 -6.94 2.68 1.33
N LEU A 58 -6.94 3.65 2.25
CA LEU A 58 -6.31 4.95 2.03
C LEU A 58 -4.81 4.83 1.78
N VAL A 59 -4.11 3.98 2.51
CA VAL A 59 -2.67 3.74 2.30
C VAL A 59 -2.42 3.09 0.94
N ASN A 60 -3.21 2.10 0.53
CA ASN A 60 -3.06 1.51 -0.81
C ASN A 60 -3.26 2.55 -1.94
N ILE A 61 -4.26 3.42 -1.79
CA ILE A 61 -4.49 4.53 -2.72
C ILE A 61 -3.29 5.50 -2.70
N GLY A 62 -2.77 5.85 -1.52
CA GLY A 62 -1.63 6.73 -1.36
C GLY A 62 -0.35 6.19 -2.00
N MET A 63 -0.07 4.89 -1.85
CA MET A 63 1.07 4.21 -2.50
C MET A 63 0.93 4.18 -4.03
N TRP A 64 -0.29 4.01 -4.54
CA TRP A 64 -0.53 4.13 -5.98
C TRP A 64 -0.28 5.56 -6.47
N PHE A 65 -0.77 6.57 -5.73
CA PHE A 65 -0.49 7.97 -6.04
C PHE A 65 1.00 8.32 -5.96
N GLU A 66 1.77 7.72 -5.05
CA GLU A 66 3.23 7.87 -5.02
C GLU A 66 3.86 7.48 -6.36
N ARG A 67 3.47 6.32 -6.90
CA ARG A 67 3.98 5.85 -8.21
C ARG A 67 3.52 6.74 -9.34
N PHE A 68 2.26 7.18 -9.34
CA PHE A 68 1.73 8.13 -10.32
C PHE A 68 2.49 9.47 -10.30
N VAL A 69 2.68 10.06 -9.13
CA VAL A 69 3.36 11.34 -8.92
C VAL A 69 4.84 11.27 -9.33
N ILE A 70 5.54 10.19 -8.99
CA ILE A 70 6.95 10.02 -9.36
C ILE A 70 7.11 9.88 -10.88
N VAL A 71 6.27 9.08 -11.55
CA VAL A 71 6.41 8.81 -12.98
C VAL A 71 5.88 9.97 -13.82
N VAL A 72 4.62 10.36 -13.63
CA VAL A 72 3.94 11.31 -14.51
C VAL A 72 4.47 12.72 -14.34
N ILE A 73 4.70 13.18 -13.12
CA ILE A 73 5.17 14.57 -12.90
C ILE A 73 6.63 14.74 -13.34
N SER A 74 7.44 13.68 -13.25
CA SER A 74 8.83 13.73 -13.72
C SER A 74 8.92 13.74 -15.25
N LEU A 75 8.00 13.07 -15.96
CA LEU A 75 7.99 12.99 -17.43
C LEU A 75 7.21 14.14 -18.12
N HIS A 76 6.21 14.71 -17.47
CA HIS A 76 5.43 15.81 -18.06
C HIS A 76 6.28 17.06 -18.30
N ARG A 77 7.28 17.32 -17.43
CA ARG A 77 8.14 18.50 -17.54
C ARG A 77 9.61 18.11 -17.57
N ASP A 78 10.04 17.71 -18.76
CA ASP A 78 11.44 17.46 -19.07
C ASP A 78 12.24 18.75 -19.30
N TYR A 79 13.54 18.59 -19.59
CA TYR A 79 14.52 19.67 -19.76
C TYR A 79 14.14 20.71 -20.81
N LEU A 80 13.40 20.34 -21.87
CA LEU A 80 12.95 21.26 -22.92
C LEU A 80 11.50 21.71 -22.68
N PRO A 81 11.24 23.02 -22.53
CA PRO A 81 9.89 23.55 -22.34
C PRO A 81 8.91 23.26 -23.50
N SER A 82 9.42 23.08 -24.72
CA SER A 82 8.61 22.76 -25.89
C SER A 82 7.94 21.39 -25.84
N SER A 83 8.46 20.47 -25.01
CA SER A 83 7.98 19.09 -24.92
C SER A 83 7.01 18.87 -23.74
N TRP A 84 6.56 19.94 -23.07
CA TRP A 84 5.66 19.83 -21.93
C TRP A 84 4.25 19.49 -22.39
N ALA A 85 3.71 18.36 -21.93
CA ALA A 85 2.38 17.88 -22.31
C ALA A 85 1.65 17.22 -21.16
N TYR A 86 0.34 17.49 -21.04
CA TYR A 86 -0.51 16.93 -19.99
C TYR A 86 -0.90 15.48 -20.28
N TYR A 87 -0.63 14.59 -19.32
CA TYR A 87 -1.11 13.22 -19.37
C TYR A 87 -2.56 13.16 -18.88
N ALA A 88 -3.47 12.86 -19.81
CA ALA A 88 -4.85 12.53 -19.52
C ALA A 88 -5.06 11.03 -19.80
N PRO A 89 -5.37 10.22 -18.78
CA PRO A 89 -5.57 8.78 -18.98
C PRO A 89 -6.78 8.54 -19.89
N THR A 90 -6.61 7.62 -20.83
CA THR A 90 -7.69 7.21 -21.72
C THR A 90 -8.62 6.24 -20.99
N LYS A 91 -9.81 6.02 -21.55
CA LYS A 91 -10.75 5.02 -21.03
C LYS A 91 -10.14 3.62 -21.01
N ILE A 92 -9.27 3.31 -21.97
CA ILE A 92 -8.60 2.01 -22.06
C ILE A 92 -7.63 1.83 -20.90
N ASP A 93 -6.84 2.86 -20.55
CA ASP A 93 -5.92 2.81 -19.40
C ASP A 93 -6.66 2.48 -18.09
N LEU A 94 -7.80 3.13 -17.86
CA LEU A 94 -8.63 2.89 -16.68
C LEU A 94 -9.26 1.49 -16.69
N LEU A 95 -9.75 1.03 -17.85
CA LEU A 95 -10.33 -0.30 -17.99
C LEU A 95 -9.30 -1.40 -17.81
N THR A 96 -8.08 -1.22 -18.31
CA THR A 96 -6.98 -2.17 -18.10
C THR A 96 -6.62 -2.22 -16.61
N TYR A 97 -6.51 -1.07 -15.94
CA TYR A 97 -6.28 -1.01 -14.50
C TYR A 97 -7.37 -1.72 -13.69
N LEU A 98 -8.65 -1.44 -13.95
CA LEU A 98 -9.77 -2.14 -13.32
C LEU A 98 -9.80 -3.64 -13.67
N GLY A 99 -9.43 -3.98 -14.90
CA GLY A 99 -9.30 -5.36 -15.37
C GLY A 99 -8.28 -6.16 -14.55
N THR A 100 -7.16 -5.54 -14.15
CA THR A 100 -6.17 -6.22 -13.28
C THR A 100 -6.74 -6.56 -11.90
N PHE A 101 -7.59 -5.70 -11.31
CA PHE A 101 -8.29 -6.04 -10.08
C PHE A 101 -9.26 -7.21 -10.29
N GLY A 102 -10.02 -7.19 -11.38
CA GLY A 102 -10.94 -8.26 -11.72
C GLY A 102 -10.23 -9.61 -11.89
N LEU A 103 -9.08 -9.61 -12.56
CA LEU A 103 -8.25 -10.81 -12.72
C LEU A 103 -7.68 -11.27 -11.38
N PHE A 104 -7.15 -10.34 -10.57
CA PHE A 104 -6.64 -10.65 -9.23
C PHE A 104 -7.71 -11.28 -8.34
N PHE A 105 -8.89 -10.67 -8.25
CA PHE A 105 -10.00 -11.21 -7.44
C PHE A 105 -10.49 -12.54 -7.98
N THR A 106 -10.59 -12.71 -9.30
CA THR A 106 -10.96 -14.01 -9.90
C THR A 106 -9.97 -15.09 -9.48
N MET A 107 -8.67 -14.87 -9.66
CA MET A 107 -7.63 -15.84 -9.27
C MET A 107 -7.60 -16.09 -7.77
N PHE A 108 -7.73 -15.03 -6.95
CA PHE A 108 -7.76 -15.14 -5.50
C PHE A 108 -8.98 -15.92 -5.00
N LEU A 109 -10.18 -15.68 -5.55
CA LEU A 109 -11.38 -16.41 -5.19
C LEU A 109 -11.32 -17.89 -5.61
N LEU A 110 -10.71 -18.19 -6.76
CA LEU A 110 -10.45 -19.57 -7.17
C LEU A 110 -9.46 -20.24 -6.20
N PHE A 111 -8.40 -19.55 -5.79
CA PHE A 111 -7.47 -20.03 -4.77
C PHE A 111 -8.19 -20.35 -3.45
N LEU A 112 -9.05 -19.45 -2.96
CA LEU A 112 -9.84 -19.67 -1.74
C LEU A 112 -10.81 -20.84 -1.84
N ARG A 113 -11.31 -21.13 -3.06
CA ARG A 113 -12.25 -22.24 -3.29
C ARG A 113 -11.54 -23.59 -3.37
N PHE A 114 -10.37 -23.66 -3.99
CA PHE A 114 -9.70 -24.93 -4.30
C PHE A 114 -8.58 -25.30 -3.32
N LEU A 115 -8.00 -24.33 -2.60
CA LEU A 115 -6.87 -24.55 -1.70
C LEU A 115 -7.21 -24.09 -0.27
N PRO A 116 -6.63 -24.73 0.76
CA PRO A 116 -6.80 -24.29 2.14
C PRO A 116 -6.13 -22.93 2.35
N MET A 117 -6.91 -21.93 2.76
CA MET A 117 -6.44 -20.55 3.03
C MET A 117 -5.40 -20.49 4.17
N ILE A 118 -5.44 -21.45 5.08
CA ILE A 118 -4.60 -21.49 6.28
C ILE A 118 -3.68 -22.70 6.21
N ALA A 119 -2.39 -22.51 6.48
CA ALA A 119 -1.42 -23.59 6.59
C ALA A 119 -1.69 -24.43 7.86
N ILE A 120 -2.51 -25.47 7.72
CA ILE A 120 -2.97 -26.31 8.85
C ILE A 120 -1.78 -26.96 9.59
N SER A 121 -0.70 -27.30 8.89
CA SER A 121 0.51 -27.87 9.49
C SER A 121 1.19 -26.91 10.47
N GLU A 122 1.25 -25.62 10.14
CA GLU A 122 1.87 -24.60 10.99
C GLU A 122 0.96 -24.22 12.15
N VAL A 123 -0.35 -24.06 11.90
CA VAL A 123 -1.32 -23.73 12.95
C VAL A 123 -1.34 -24.81 14.03
N LYS A 124 -1.29 -26.10 13.64
CA LYS A 124 -1.22 -27.21 14.61
C LYS A 124 0.03 -27.18 15.48
N ALA A 125 1.15 -26.64 15.01
CA ALA A 125 2.38 -26.55 15.81
C ALA A 125 2.33 -25.44 16.87
N ILE A 126 1.51 -24.40 16.67
CA ILE A 126 1.36 -23.26 17.59
C ILE A 126 0.09 -23.31 18.44
N THR A 127 -0.76 -24.33 18.26
CA THR A 127 -1.95 -24.48 19.11
C THR A 127 -1.56 -24.81 20.56
N PRO A 128 -2.33 -24.36 21.56
CA PRO A 128 -2.06 -24.65 22.98
C PRO A 128 -1.91 -26.15 23.28
N GLN A 129 -2.53 -27.01 22.48
CA GLN A 129 -2.47 -28.47 22.57
C GLN A 129 -1.12 -29.06 22.10
N ALA A 130 -0.31 -28.29 21.37
CA ALA A 130 1.03 -28.67 20.92
C ALA A 130 2.15 -28.16 21.86
N ASP A 131 1.81 -27.34 22.85
CA ASP A 131 2.75 -26.86 23.87
C ASP A 131 2.98 -27.96 24.93
N PRO A 132 4.21 -28.50 25.07
CA PRO A 132 4.54 -29.54 26.04
C PRO A 132 4.29 -29.15 27.51
N HIS A 133 4.14 -27.86 27.80
CA HIS A 133 3.92 -27.32 29.14
C HIS A 133 2.48 -26.89 29.40
N HIS A 134 1.56 -27.10 28.44
CA HIS A 134 0.17 -26.76 28.62
C HIS A 134 -0.53 -27.78 29.56
N PRO A 135 -1.34 -27.36 30.55
CA PRO A 135 -1.97 -28.27 31.51
C PRO A 135 -2.93 -29.30 30.89
N ALA A 136 -3.38 -29.08 29.64
CA ALA A 136 -4.17 -30.03 28.86
C ALA A 136 -3.38 -30.74 27.74
N GLY A 137 -2.09 -30.40 27.56
CA GLY A 137 -1.24 -30.83 26.45
C GLY A 137 0.10 -31.38 26.93
N GLY A 138 0.07 -32.29 27.91
CA GLY A 138 1.28 -32.95 28.39
C GLY A 138 1.04 -34.44 28.52
N ALA A 139 1.88 -35.25 27.86
CA ALA A 139 2.05 -36.64 28.24
C ALA A 139 2.33 -36.64 29.75
N LYS A 140 1.36 -37.07 30.57
CA LYS A 140 1.58 -37.33 31.99
C LYS A 140 2.71 -38.35 32.02
N GLY A 141 3.90 -37.89 32.41
CA GLY A 141 5.06 -38.75 32.59
C GLY A 141 4.61 -39.95 33.42
N GLY A 142 4.77 -41.14 32.84
CA GLY A 142 4.56 -42.38 33.56
C GLY A 142 5.45 -42.35 34.79
N HIS A 143 4.83 -42.40 35.96
CA HIS A 143 5.51 -42.71 37.21
C HIS A 143 6.13 -44.10 37.06
N HIS A 144 7.44 -44.14 36.88
CA HIS A 144 8.30 -45.23 37.34
C HIS A 144 8.85 -44.85 38.71
#